data_AF-I1E2P9-F1
#
_entry.id   AF-I1E2P9-F1
#
_cell.length_a   1.000
_cell.length_b   1.000
_cell.length_c   1.000
_cell.angle_alpha   90.00
_cell.angle_beta   90.00
_cell.angle_gamma   90.00
#
_symmetry.space_group_name_H-M   'P 1'
#
loop_
_entity.id
_entity.type
_entity.pdbx_description
1 polymer ?
#
loop_
_entity_poly.entity_id
_entity_poly.type
_entity_poly.pdbx_seq_one_letter_code
_entity_poly.pdbx_strand_id
1 'polypeptide(L)' 'MLNIQIDNPALEADLKQTFGDNPQSVARAFAEFVQAKRITDDINVSVTQLEQGQGLDIAEVFSSIRARYE' A
#
# COMPACT_ATOMS: atom_id res chain seq x y z
N MET A 1 -10.89 -12.21 -9.31
CA MET A 1 -9.58 -12.67 -9.77
C MET A 1 -8.92 -11.53 -10.53
N LEU A 2 -7.73 -11.08 -10.10
CA LEU A 2 -6.93 -10.10 -10.84
C LEU A 2 -6.38 -10.78 -12.10
N ASN A 3 -6.76 -10.31 -13.28
CA ASN A 3 -6.19 -10.81 -14.54
C ASN A 3 -5.01 -9.90 -14.89
N ILE A 4 -3.79 -10.38 -14.67
CA ILE A 4 -2.57 -9.62 -14.94
C ILE A 4 -2.07 -10.00 -16.33
N GLN A 5 -2.01 -9.02 -17.23
CA GLN A 5 -1.37 -9.16 -18.53
C GLN A 5 0.03 -8.54 -18.46
N ILE A 6 1.06 -9.29 -18.85
CA ILE A 6 2.45 -8.83 -18.84
C ILE A 6 2.85 -8.60 -20.30
N ASP A 7 2.87 -7.35 -20.73
CA ASP A 7 3.20 -6.99 -22.12
C ASP A 7 4.72 -6.87 -22.36
N ASN A 8 5.54 -7.12 -21.33
CA ASN A 8 7.00 -7.11 -21.41
C ASN A 8 7.56 -8.55 -21.32
N PRO A 9 8.11 -9.09 -22.43
CA PRO A 9 8.57 -10.48 -22.48
C PRO A 9 9.79 -10.77 -21.59
N ALA A 10 10.65 -9.77 -21.32
CA ALA A 10 11.76 -9.94 -20.39
C ALA A 10 11.26 -10.08 -18.95
N LEU A 11 10.30 -9.23 -18.57
CA LEU A 11 9.65 -9.31 -17.26
C LEU A 11 8.87 -10.63 -17.11
N GLU A 12 8.21 -11.10 -18.16
CA GLU A 12 7.51 -12.39 -18.15
C GLU A 12 8.48 -13.55 -17.90
N ALA A 13 9.66 -13.54 -18.53
CA ALA A 13 10.68 -14.55 -18.32
C ALA A 13 11.22 -14.54 -16.88
N ASP A 14 11.52 -13.37 -16.32
CA ASP A 14 12.00 -13.21 -14.94
C ASP A 14 10.96 -13.67 -13.92
N LEU A 15 9.68 -13.36 -14.16
CA LEU A 15 8.57 -13.79 -13.31
C LEU A 15 8.36 -15.31 -13.38
N LYS A 16 8.45 -15.93 -14.57
CA LYS A 16 8.41 -17.39 -14.72
C LYS A 16 9.58 -18.08 -14.03
N GLN A 17 10.79 -17.51 -14.10
CA GLN A 17 11.95 -18.04 -13.39
C GLN A 17 11.78 -17.97 -11.87
N THR A 18 11.17 -16.89 -11.36
CA THR A 18 11.05 -16.64 -9.91
C THR A 18 9.85 -17.37 -9.29
N PHE A 19 8.71 -17.43 -9.99
CA PHE A 19 7.45 -17.93 -9.46
C PHE A 19 6.96 -19.21 -10.15
N GLY A 20 7.70 -19.72 -11.14
CA GLY A 20 7.32 -20.86 -11.97
C GLY A 20 6.15 -20.55 -12.92
N ASP A 21 5.59 -21.60 -13.52
CA ASP A 21 4.41 -21.50 -14.39
C ASP A 21 3.09 -21.40 -13.58
N ASN A 22 3.10 -20.77 -12.40
CA ASN A 22 1.91 -20.56 -11.58
C ASN A 22 1.47 -19.08 -11.58
N PRO A 23 0.52 -18.70 -12.46
CA PRO A 23 -0.01 -17.34 -12.52
C PRO A 23 -0.59 -16.83 -11.18
N GLN A 24 -1.07 -17.72 -10.32
CA GLN A 24 -1.62 -17.32 -9.01
C GLN A 24 -0.55 -16.82 -8.06
N SER A 25 0.67 -17.38 -8.12
CA SER A 25 1.81 -16.93 -7.32
C SER A 25 2.22 -15.50 -7.69
N VAL A 26 2.26 -15.20 -9.00
CA VAL A 26 2.54 -13.86 -9.51
C VAL A 26 1.46 -12.87 -9.08
N ALA A 27 0.18 -13.25 -9.20
CA ALA A 27 -0.92 -12.40 -8.77
C ALA A 27 -0.90 -12.09 -7.26
N ARG A 28 -0.53 -13.09 -6.44
CA ARG A 28 -0.36 -12.90 -5.00
C ARG A 28 0.80 -11.97 -4.66
N ALA A 29 1.98 -12.21 -5.25
CA ALA A 29 3.15 -11.36 -5.03
C ALA A 29 2.88 -9.91 -5.47
N PHE A 30 2.17 -9.71 -6.57
CA PHE A 30 1.74 -8.40 -7.02
C PHE A 30 0.78 -7.72 -6.03
N ALA A 31 -0.22 -8.45 -5.51
CA ALA A 31 -1.13 -7.91 -4.51
C ALA A 31 -0.40 -7.50 -3.22
N GLU A 32 0.54 -8.33 -2.76
CA GLU A 32 1.39 -8.04 -1.60
C GLU A 32 2.26 -6.79 -1.84
N PHE A 33 2.87 -6.67 -3.03
CA PHE A 33 3.62 -5.49 -3.44
C PHE A 33 2.76 -4.21 -3.44
N VAL A 34 1.58 -4.25 -4.06
CA VAL A 34 0.66 -3.10 -4.10
C VAL A 34 0.25 -2.69 -2.69
N GLN A 35 -0.03 -3.66 -1.80
CA GLN A 35 -0.36 -3.37 -0.41
C GLN A 35 0.82 -2.71 0.33
N ALA A 36 2.03 -3.26 0.20
CA ALA A 36 3.23 -2.69 0.81
C ALA A 36 3.51 -1.27 0.29
N LYS A 37 3.31 -1.04 -1.01
CA LYS A 37 3.50 0.28 -1.63
C LYS A 37 2.50 1.30 -1.10
N ARG A 38 1.22 0.93 -0.98
CA ARG A 38 0.19 1.80 -0.39
C ARG A 38 0.53 2.20 1.05
N ILE A 39 0.93 1.24 1.89
CA ILE A 39 1.35 1.52 3.27
C ILE A 39 2.53 2.50 3.28
N THR A 40 3.52 2.28 2.41
CA THR A 40 4.68 3.17 2.28
C THR A 40 4.26 4.58 1.88
N ASP A 41 3.35 4.72 0.94
CA ASP A 41 2.85 6.01 0.47
C ASP A 41 2.05 6.73 1.56
N ASP A 42 1.19 6.01 2.29
CA ASP A 42 0.43 6.55 3.42
C ASP A 42 1.34 7.05 4.55
N ILE A 43 2.41 6.30 4.86
CA ILE A 43 3.43 6.71 5.84
C ILE A 43 4.13 7.98 5.36
N ASN A 44 4.57 8.03 4.10
CA ASN A 44 5.25 9.20 3.55
C ASN A 44 4.36 10.45 3.61
N VAL A 45 3.08 10.33 3.27
CA VAL A 45 2.11 11.42 3.40
C VAL A 45 2.05 11.89 4.87
N SER A 46 1.93 10.96 5.81
CA SER A 46 1.85 11.28 7.24
C SER A 46 3.11 12.00 7.73
N VAL A 47 4.30 11.55 7.31
CA VAL A 47 5.58 12.19 7.65
C VAL A 47 5.62 13.62 7.11
N THR A 48 5.27 13.84 5.84
CA THR A 48 5.22 15.17 5.24
C THR A 48 4.25 16.10 5.96
N GLN A 49 3.07 15.60 6.36
CA GLN A 49 2.10 16.38 7.14
C GLN A 49 2.69 16.80 8.49
N LEU A 50 3.39 15.90 9.17
CA LEU A 50 4.07 16.21 10.44
C LEU A 50 5.18 17.26 10.26
N GLU A 51 6.00 17.14 9.22
CA GLU A 51 7.05 18.12 8.89
C GLU A 51 6.47 19.51 8.59
N GLN A 52 5.25 19.57 8.03
CA GLN A 52 4.51 20.80 7.77
C GLN A 52 3.78 21.35 9.01
N GLY A 53 3.93 20.72 10.17
CA GLY A 53 3.26 21.12 11.41
C GLY A 53 1.76 20.83 11.43
N GLN A 54 1.27 19.94 10.54
CA GLN A 54 -0.14 19.54 10.47
C GLN A 54 -0.48 18.40 11.45
N GLY A 55 0.40 18.14 12.43
CA GLY A 55 0.10 17.22 13.51
C GLY A 55 -1.08 17.74 14.35
N LEU A 56 -1.96 16.82 14.75
CA LEU A 56 -3.08 17.15 15.63
C LEU A 56 -2.68 16.92 17.09
N ASP A 57 -3.09 17.83 17.97
CA ASP A 57 -2.90 17.64 19.41
C ASP A 57 -3.79 16.50 19.92
N ILE A 58 -3.22 15.63 20.74
CA ILE A 58 -3.90 14.42 21.20
C ILE A 58 -5.13 14.74 22.08
N ALA A 59 -5.06 15.79 22.90
CA ALA A 59 -6.18 16.18 23.76
C ALA A 59 -7.33 16.75 22.92
N GLU A 60 -7.02 17.55 21.88
CA GLU A 60 -8.01 18.05 20.93
C GLU A 60 -8.70 16.90 20.16
N VAL A 61 -7.92 15.92 19.70
CA VAL A 61 -8.46 14.73 19.00
C VAL A 61 -9.43 13.97 19.90
N PHE A 62 -9.05 13.62 21.14
CA PHE A 62 -9.92 12.88 22.05
C PHE A 62 -11.19 13.67 22.41
N SER A 63 -11.06 14.97 22.63
CA SER A 63 -12.21 15.85 22.89
C SER A 63 -13.18 15.87 21.71
N SER A 64 -12.67 16.01 20.48
CA SER A 64 -13.49 16.02 19.25
C SER A 64 -14.21 14.68 18.99
N ILE A 65 -13.54 13.55 19.24
CA ILE A 65 -14.14 12.22 19.10
C ILE A 65 -15.25 12.06 20.12
N ARG A 66 -15.00 12.38 21.39
CA ARG A 66 -15.99 12.26 22.45
C ARG A 66 -17.24 13.10 22.16
N ALA A 67 -17.06 14.36 21.76
CA ALA A 67 -18.16 15.26 21.40
C ALA A 67 -19.00 14.79 20.19
N ARG A 68 -18.48 13.87 19.37
CA ARG A 68 -19.22 13.32 18.23
C ARG A 68 -20.15 12.16 18.61
N TYR A 69 -19.88 11.50 19.72
CA TYR A 69 -20.60 10.28 20.15
C TYR A 69 -21.39 10.43 21.45
N GLU A 70 -21.23 11.56 22.16
CA GLU A 70 -22.12 12.02 23.24
C GLU A 70 -23.17 12.99 22.69
#